data_AF-A0A7K2WVQ4-F1
#
_entry.id   AF-A0A7K2WVQ4-F1
#
_cell.length_a   1.000
_cell.length_b   1.000
_cell.length_c   1.000
_cell.angle_alpha   90.00
_cell.angle_beta   90.00
_cell.angle_gamma   90.00
#
_symmetry.space_group_name_H-M   'P 1'
#
loop_
_entity.id
_entity.type
_entity.pdbx_description
1 polymer ?
#
loop_
_entity_poly.entity_id
_entity_poly.type
_entity_poly.pdbx_seq_one_letter_code
_entity_poly.pdbx_strand_id
1 'polypeptide(L)'
;PSPRGPVVPLAADPGVWSAGVELGRLMTGIQLRGAHGGVRHRLPGGRRPYVRATVPDRPESLAYDPGEEVLSLGTGRVAPVPAGAWDFMIGGVRILELWFERRAGLPEGTEPGTLAAIRPPGWRREWTSELLDLITVLALLAELEPRREQLLTDRLLTAPTLTRDDLHTAGVLPPPAAARRPASVLDHHEEGPEGQFALI
;
A
#
# COMPACT_ATOMS: atom_id res chain seq x y z
N PRO A 1 -14.36 -2.25 12.18
CA PRO A 1 -15.10 -2.66 10.97
C PRO A 1 -16.43 -3.33 11.35
N SER A 2 -17.51 -3.12 10.59
CA SER A 2 -18.78 -3.83 10.84
C SER A 2 -18.64 -5.31 10.46
N PRO A 3 -19.44 -6.23 11.03
CA PRO A 3 -19.45 -7.65 10.66
C PRO A 3 -19.71 -7.92 9.17
N ARG A 4 -20.27 -6.93 8.45
CA ARG A 4 -20.55 -7.02 7.00
C ARG A 4 -19.35 -6.61 6.13
N GLY A 5 -18.23 -6.24 6.73
CA GLY A 5 -17.08 -5.71 6.00
C GLY A 5 -17.29 -4.27 5.51
N PRO A 6 -16.31 -3.72 4.75
CA PRO A 6 -16.45 -2.42 4.11
C PRO A 6 -17.48 -2.51 2.97
N VAL A 7 -18.42 -1.57 2.93
CA VAL A 7 -19.38 -1.42 1.83
C VAL A 7 -18.83 -0.35 0.89
N VAL A 8 -18.68 -0.70 -0.38
CA VAL A 8 -18.28 0.25 -1.44
C VAL A 8 -19.53 0.63 -2.23
N PRO A 9 -20.00 1.89 -2.13
CA PRO A 9 -21.16 2.35 -2.90
C PRO A 9 -20.88 2.31 -4.40
N LEU A 10 -21.87 1.91 -5.20
CA LEU A 10 -21.78 1.97 -6.65
C LEU A 10 -22.32 3.33 -7.12
N ALA A 11 -21.42 4.23 -7.56
CA ALA A 11 -21.80 5.57 -8.01
C ALA A 11 -22.70 5.50 -9.25
N ALA A 12 -23.82 6.24 -9.26
CA ALA A 12 -24.66 6.38 -10.44
C ALA A 12 -24.05 7.35 -11.48
N ASP A 13 -23.29 8.35 -11.03
CA ASP A 13 -22.53 9.24 -11.92
C ASP A 13 -21.26 8.52 -12.42
N PRO A 14 -21.14 8.24 -13.74
CA PRO A 14 -19.97 7.59 -14.31
C PRO A 14 -18.69 8.42 -14.16
N GLY A 15 -18.79 9.74 -14.01
CA GLY A 15 -17.66 10.63 -13.75
C GLY A 15 -17.08 10.44 -12.35
N VAL A 16 -17.93 10.24 -11.33
CA VAL A 16 -17.48 9.91 -9.96
C VAL A 16 -16.79 8.55 -9.95
N TRP A 17 -17.40 7.55 -10.60
CA TRP A 17 -16.81 6.23 -10.74
C TRP A 17 -15.43 6.27 -11.41
N SER A 18 -15.33 6.94 -12.56
CA SER A 18 -14.08 7.03 -13.32
C SER A 18 -12.99 7.74 -12.55
N ALA A 19 -13.32 8.84 -11.86
CA ALA A 19 -12.37 9.56 -11.00
C ALA A 19 -11.86 8.69 -9.84
N GLY A 20 -12.73 7.86 -9.23
CA GLY A 20 -12.34 6.92 -8.18
C GLY A 20 -11.43 5.81 -8.69
N VAL A 21 -11.75 5.25 -9.86
CA VAL A 21 -10.90 4.23 -10.50
C VAL A 21 -9.52 4.80 -10.86
N GLU A 22 -9.47 6.01 -11.43
CA GLU A 22 -8.21 6.69 -11.76
C GLU A 22 -7.35 6.93 -10.51
N LEU A 23 -7.96 7.49 -9.46
CA LEU A 23 -7.25 7.73 -8.20
C LEU A 23 -6.75 6.43 -7.56
N GLY A 24 -7.59 5.39 -7.52
CA GLY A 24 -7.22 4.07 -7.02
C GLY A 24 -6.06 3.46 -7.80
N ARG A 25 -6.07 3.53 -9.13
CA ARG A 25 -4.96 3.06 -9.98
C ARG A 25 -3.67 3.82 -9.69
N LEU A 26 -3.72 5.14 -9.50
CA LEU A 26 -2.55 5.94 -9.13
C LEU A 26 -1.99 5.50 -7.77
N MET A 27 -2.85 5.36 -6.75
CA MET A 27 -2.43 4.92 -5.42
C MET A 27 -1.81 3.52 -5.45
N THR A 28 -2.43 2.58 -6.17
CA THR A 28 -1.85 1.23 -6.38
C THR A 28 -0.52 1.30 -7.12
N GLY A 29 -0.41 2.10 -8.18
CA GLY A 29 0.84 2.30 -8.93
C GLY A 29 1.99 2.79 -8.05
N ILE A 30 1.72 3.76 -7.17
CA ILE A 30 2.68 4.24 -6.17
C ILE A 30 3.14 3.10 -5.25
N GLN A 31 2.20 2.31 -4.72
CA GLN A 31 2.50 1.20 -3.80
C GLN A 31 3.29 0.06 -4.46
N LEU A 32 3.07 -0.18 -5.76
CA LEU A 32 3.80 -1.18 -6.55
C LEU A 32 5.25 -0.78 -6.84
N ARG A 33 5.64 0.50 -6.67
CA ARG A 33 7.03 0.98 -6.80
C ARG A 33 7.71 0.59 -8.13
N GLY A 34 6.95 0.53 -9.21
CA GLY A 34 7.44 0.14 -10.54
C GLY A 34 7.56 -1.37 -10.78
N ALA A 35 6.98 -2.20 -9.91
CA ALA A 35 6.83 -3.63 -10.17
C ALA A 35 6.10 -3.87 -11.51
N HIS A 36 6.37 -5.02 -12.13
CA HIS A 36 5.79 -5.43 -13.41
C HIS A 36 6.04 -4.43 -14.57
N GLY A 37 7.19 -3.74 -14.55
CA GLY A 37 7.54 -2.74 -15.58
C GLY A 37 6.80 -1.41 -15.44
N GLY A 38 6.10 -1.19 -14.32
CA GLY A 38 5.39 0.05 -14.04
C GLY A 38 6.31 1.23 -13.75
N VAL A 39 5.71 2.43 -13.67
CA VAL A 39 6.43 3.66 -13.33
C VAL A 39 6.80 3.68 -11.86
N ARG A 40 8.07 4.00 -11.56
CA ARG A 40 8.51 4.30 -10.20
C ARG A 40 8.30 5.77 -9.90
N HIS A 41 7.23 6.07 -9.19
CA HIS A 41 6.89 7.42 -8.75
C HIS A 41 7.97 8.00 -7.83
N ARG A 42 8.18 9.32 -7.93
CA ARG A 42 9.17 10.07 -7.14
C ARG A 42 8.50 11.30 -6.54
N LEU A 43 9.01 11.76 -5.40
CA LEU A 43 8.54 13.02 -4.82
C LEU A 43 8.82 14.20 -5.76
N PRO A 44 7.87 15.13 -5.90
CA PRO A 44 8.05 16.32 -6.72
C PRO A 44 9.10 17.28 -6.09
N GLY A 45 9.54 18.26 -6.88
CA GLY A 45 10.36 19.37 -6.37
C GLY A 45 11.74 18.99 -5.83
N GLY A 46 12.31 17.85 -6.26
CA GLY A 46 13.65 17.42 -5.82
C GLY A 46 13.70 16.95 -4.36
N ARG A 47 12.55 16.72 -3.72
CA ARG A 47 12.43 16.33 -2.30
C ARG A 47 12.71 14.84 -2.05
N ARG A 48 13.59 14.23 -2.86
CA ARG A 48 13.97 12.82 -2.67
C ARG A 48 14.61 12.64 -1.29
N PRO A 49 14.22 11.65 -0.49
CA PRO A 49 14.85 11.41 0.81
C PRO A 49 16.27 10.87 0.61
N TYR A 50 17.21 11.34 1.42
CA TYR A 50 18.60 10.89 1.41
C TYR A 50 19.12 10.63 2.82
N VAL A 51 20.06 9.70 2.93
CA VAL A 51 20.83 9.48 4.17
C VAL A 51 21.78 10.67 4.36
N ARG A 52 21.58 11.39 5.45
CA ARG A 52 22.42 12.52 5.90
C ARG A 52 23.47 12.09 6.91
N ALA A 53 23.17 11.07 7.70
CA ALA A 53 24.11 10.37 8.57
C ALA A 53 23.83 8.87 8.50
N THR A 54 24.89 8.07 8.39
CA THR A 54 24.79 6.61 8.24
C THR A 54 24.01 6.00 9.41
N VAL A 55 23.10 5.09 9.10
CA VAL A 55 22.35 4.34 10.12
C VAL A 55 23.31 3.38 10.82
N PRO A 56 23.38 3.38 12.17
CA PRO A 56 24.24 2.46 12.90
C PRO A 56 23.79 1.01 12.72
N ASP A 57 24.68 0.05 13.00
CA ASP A 57 24.37 -1.38 12.88
C ASP A 57 23.21 -1.83 13.79
N ARG A 58 22.95 -1.09 14.88
CA ARG A 58 21.85 -1.34 15.81
C ARG A 58 21.19 -0.01 16.17
N PRO A 59 20.25 0.51 15.36
CA PRO A 59 19.49 1.68 15.73
C PRO A 59 18.50 1.29 16.84
N GLU A 60 18.55 2.00 17.96
CA GLU A 60 17.73 1.67 19.16
C GLU A 60 16.41 2.46 19.21
N SER A 61 16.33 3.58 18.50
CA SER A 61 15.18 4.48 18.54
C SER A 61 14.89 5.09 17.18
N LEU A 62 13.63 5.49 17.01
CA LEU A 62 13.14 6.27 15.87
C LEU A 62 12.58 7.59 16.39
N ALA A 63 13.00 8.71 15.81
CA ALA A 63 12.48 10.03 16.14
C ALA A 63 12.32 10.87 14.89
N TYR A 64 11.40 11.84 14.93
CA TYR A 64 11.16 12.75 13.81
C TYR A 64 11.20 14.20 14.28
N ASP A 65 11.93 15.02 13.54
CA ASP A 65 11.95 16.47 13.69
C ASP A 65 11.14 17.12 12.55
N PRO A 66 9.97 17.71 12.85
CA PRO A 66 9.14 18.37 11.83
C PRO A 66 9.72 19.69 11.32
N GLY A 67 10.58 20.36 12.10
CA GLY A 67 11.20 21.63 11.72
C GLY A 67 12.30 21.44 10.67
N GLU A 68 13.07 20.36 10.81
CA GLU A 68 14.11 20.01 9.82
C GLU A 68 13.65 18.98 8.78
N GLU A 69 12.46 18.40 8.94
CA GLU A 69 11.98 17.24 8.17
C GLU A 69 12.97 16.07 8.23
N VAL A 70 13.46 15.75 9.42
CA VAL A 70 14.51 14.74 9.64
C VAL A 70 13.96 13.55 10.40
N LEU A 71 14.14 12.36 9.83
CA LEU A 71 13.94 11.10 10.52
C LEU A 71 15.28 10.59 11.08
N SER A 72 15.35 10.45 12.39
CA SER A 72 16.52 9.97 13.12
C SER A 72 16.34 8.50 13.52
N LEU A 73 17.34 7.68 13.22
CA LEU A 73 17.41 6.25 13.55
C LEU A 73 18.64 6.02 14.42
N GLY A 74 18.51 6.16 15.74
CA GLY A 74 19.65 6.32 16.64
C GLY A 74 20.51 7.53 16.22
N THR A 75 21.77 7.29 15.86
CA THR A 75 22.69 8.32 15.32
C THR A 75 22.55 8.55 13.81
N GLY A 76 21.80 7.71 13.09
CA GLY A 76 21.53 7.85 11.67
C GLY A 76 20.49 8.93 11.40
N ARG A 77 20.57 9.57 10.22
CA ARG A 77 19.65 10.65 9.83
C ARG A 77 19.24 10.51 8.37
N VAL A 78 17.95 10.67 8.08
CA VAL A 78 17.37 10.72 6.73
C VAL A 78 16.61 12.03 6.55
N ALA A 79 16.87 12.75 5.46
CA ALA A 79 16.16 14.00 5.14
C ALA A 79 16.22 14.36 3.65
N PRO A 80 15.19 15.04 3.10
CA PRO A 80 13.95 15.43 3.79
C PRO A 80 12.96 14.26 3.91
N VAL A 81 12.18 14.26 4.98
CA VAL A 81 11.04 13.35 5.23
C VAL A 81 9.80 14.22 5.43
N PRO A 82 8.91 14.34 4.43
CA PRO A 82 7.70 15.14 4.57
C PRO A 82 6.86 14.68 5.76
N ALA A 83 6.25 15.61 6.50
CA ALA A 83 5.42 15.30 7.67
C ALA A 83 4.32 14.26 7.36
N GLY A 84 3.70 14.34 6.16
CA GLY A 84 2.70 13.36 5.72
C GLY A 84 3.22 11.91 5.67
N ALA A 85 4.52 11.68 5.43
CA ALA A 85 5.09 10.33 5.52
C ALA A 85 5.25 9.87 6.97
N TRP A 86 5.62 10.77 7.87
CA TRP A 86 5.73 10.50 9.30
C TRP A 86 4.37 10.24 9.95
N ASP A 87 3.38 11.08 9.67
CA ASP A 87 2.04 11.00 10.24
C ASP A 87 1.15 9.93 9.58
N PHE A 88 1.67 9.20 8.59
CA PHE A 88 0.90 8.19 7.88
C PHE A 88 0.54 7.02 8.80
N MET A 89 -0.77 6.85 9.03
CA MET A 89 -1.32 5.83 9.92
C MET A 89 -2.29 4.91 9.20
N ILE A 90 -2.29 3.62 9.58
CA ILE A 90 -3.32 2.66 9.20
C ILE A 90 -3.83 2.01 10.47
N GLY A 91 -5.15 2.09 10.72
CA GLY A 91 -5.76 1.52 11.92
C GLY A 91 -5.22 2.12 13.23
N GLY A 92 -4.82 3.40 13.22
CA GLY A 92 -4.23 4.09 14.37
C GLY A 92 -2.76 3.77 14.63
N VAL A 93 -2.12 2.96 13.77
CA VAL A 93 -0.70 2.62 13.88
C VAL A 93 0.11 3.40 12.86
N ARG A 94 1.16 4.08 13.31
CA ARG A 94 2.10 4.80 12.45
C ARG A 94 2.98 3.82 11.69
N ILE A 95 3.00 3.94 10.37
CA ILE A 95 3.63 2.94 9.50
C ILE A 95 5.16 2.96 9.58
N LEU A 96 5.79 4.14 9.66
CA LEU A 96 7.24 4.22 9.79
C LEU A 96 7.76 3.63 11.10
N GLU A 97 7.06 3.86 12.21
CA GLU A 97 7.37 3.25 13.51
C GLU A 97 7.23 1.73 13.44
N LEU A 98 6.08 1.22 12.98
CA LEU A 98 5.84 -0.22 12.84
C LEU A 98 6.89 -0.90 11.93
N TRP A 99 7.24 -0.24 10.81
CA TRP A 99 8.23 -0.76 9.88
C TRP A 99 9.63 -0.82 10.51
N PHE A 100 10.00 0.19 11.30
CA PHE A 100 11.25 0.27 12.05
C PHE A 100 11.30 -0.80 13.14
N GLU A 101 10.30 -0.90 14.01
CA GLU A 101 10.23 -1.88 15.11
C GLU A 101 10.38 -3.33 14.64
N ARG A 102 9.81 -3.65 13.46
CA ARG A 102 9.95 -4.99 12.86
C ARG A 102 11.38 -5.33 12.41
N ARG A 103 12.27 -4.33 12.33
CA ARG A 103 13.67 -4.47 11.88
C ARG A 103 14.70 -4.09 12.95
N ALA A 104 14.34 -3.21 13.87
CA ALA A 104 15.20 -2.73 14.94
C ALA A 104 15.10 -3.62 16.18
N GLY A 105 16.24 -4.13 16.64
CA GLY A 105 16.39 -4.86 17.92
C GLY A 105 15.57 -6.16 18.03
N LEU A 106 15.76 -6.90 19.14
CA LEU A 106 14.79 -7.91 19.59
C LEU A 106 13.66 -7.16 20.32
N PRO A 107 12.37 -7.45 20.08
CA PRO A 107 11.31 -6.88 20.88
C PRO A 107 11.46 -7.45 22.30
N GLU A 108 11.10 -6.65 23.29
CA GLU A 108 11.12 -7.11 24.67
C GLU A 108 10.24 -8.37 24.83
N GLY A 109 10.77 -9.39 25.52
CA GLY A 109 10.05 -10.66 25.74
C GLY A 109 10.17 -11.72 24.63
N THR A 110 11.04 -11.54 23.63
CA THR A 110 11.32 -12.64 22.68
C THR A 110 12.17 -13.74 23.31
N GLU A 111 11.58 -14.93 23.44
CA GLU A 111 12.25 -16.10 24.01
C GLU A 111 13.32 -16.67 23.05
N PRO A 112 14.51 -17.03 23.57
CA PRO A 112 15.53 -17.74 22.80
C PRO A 112 14.99 -19.04 22.19
N GLY A 113 15.33 -19.31 20.93
CA GLY A 113 14.91 -20.54 20.22
C GLY A 113 13.56 -20.45 19.50
N THR A 114 12.83 -19.34 19.62
CA THR A 114 11.60 -19.09 18.84
C THR A 114 11.91 -18.62 17.41
N LEU A 115 10.95 -18.77 16.48
CA LEU A 115 11.08 -18.19 15.13
C LEU A 115 11.24 -16.66 15.18
N ALA A 116 10.65 -16.00 16.18
CA ALA A 116 10.79 -14.55 16.40
C ALA A 116 12.24 -14.15 16.78
N ALA A 117 13.01 -15.05 17.37
CA ALA A 117 14.42 -14.84 17.69
C ALA A 117 15.34 -14.97 16.46
N ILE A 118 14.88 -15.60 15.37
CA ILE A 118 15.65 -15.75 14.13
C ILE A 118 15.56 -14.46 13.31
N ARG A 119 16.53 -13.55 13.51
CA ARG A 119 16.61 -12.26 12.81
C ARG A 119 18.03 -11.92 12.35
N PRO A 120 18.18 -11.00 11.38
CA PRO A 120 19.51 -10.51 10.99
C PRO A 120 20.29 -9.92 12.19
N PRO A 121 21.61 -10.11 12.24
CA PRO A 121 22.44 -9.73 13.40
C PRO A 121 22.61 -8.21 13.60
N GLY A 122 22.18 -7.43 12.62
CA GLY A 122 22.25 -5.97 12.60
C GLY A 122 21.51 -5.39 11.39
N TRP A 123 21.56 -4.07 11.28
CA TRP A 123 20.92 -3.30 10.24
C TRP A 123 21.50 -3.62 8.86
N ARG A 124 20.63 -4.00 7.93
CA ARG A 124 21.04 -4.35 6.56
C ARG A 124 21.02 -3.11 5.66
N ARG A 125 21.99 -3.01 4.76
CA ARG A 125 22.03 -1.94 3.74
C ARG A 125 20.75 -1.88 2.91
N GLU A 126 20.16 -3.03 2.60
CA GLU A 126 18.89 -3.13 1.88
C GLU A 126 17.75 -2.42 2.63
N TRP A 127 17.72 -2.50 3.96
CA TRP A 127 16.69 -1.83 4.76
C TRP A 127 16.78 -0.31 4.68
N THR A 128 17.97 0.26 4.58
CA THR A 128 18.09 1.70 4.30
C THR A 128 17.46 2.05 2.96
N SER A 129 17.66 1.23 1.93
CA SER A 129 17.05 1.48 0.61
C SER A 129 15.53 1.31 0.65
N GLU A 130 15.04 0.28 1.32
CA GLU A 130 13.61 0.05 1.57
C GLU A 130 12.97 1.20 2.35
N LEU A 131 13.67 1.77 3.34
CA LEU A 131 13.18 2.91 4.13
C LEU A 131 13.00 4.15 3.26
N LEU A 132 13.98 4.49 2.41
CA LEU A 132 13.88 5.64 1.51
C LEU A 132 12.70 5.48 0.52
N ASP A 133 12.48 4.26 0.05
CA ASP A 133 11.34 3.92 -0.82
C ASP A 133 10.01 4.00 -0.07
N LEU A 134 9.95 3.50 1.16
CA LEU A 134 8.77 3.59 2.00
C LEU A 134 8.41 5.05 2.29
N ILE A 135 9.37 5.88 2.69
CA ILE A 135 9.15 7.32 2.93
C ILE A 135 8.56 7.97 1.68
N THR A 136 9.12 7.66 0.50
CA THR A 136 8.62 8.17 -0.79
C THR A 136 7.17 7.76 -1.03
N VAL A 137 6.83 6.48 -0.83
CA VAL A 137 5.47 5.97 -1.00
C VAL A 137 4.50 6.63 -0.02
N LEU A 138 4.84 6.70 1.26
CA LEU A 138 3.95 7.26 2.29
C LEU A 138 3.71 8.75 2.07
N ALA A 139 4.76 9.52 1.71
CA ALA A 139 4.60 10.93 1.37
C ALA A 139 3.68 11.14 0.16
N LEU A 140 3.87 10.36 -0.91
CA LEU A 140 3.01 10.45 -2.10
C LEU A 140 1.56 10.05 -1.80
N LEU A 141 1.34 9.05 -0.95
CA LEU A 141 -0.01 8.67 -0.55
C LEU A 141 -0.66 9.73 0.35
N ALA A 142 0.11 10.35 1.26
CA ALA A 142 -0.37 11.45 2.08
C ALA A 142 -0.78 12.67 1.26
N GLU A 143 -0.04 12.99 0.19
CA GLU A 143 -0.41 14.07 -0.76
C GLU A 143 -1.74 13.80 -1.49
N LEU A 144 -2.11 12.53 -1.68
CA LEU A 144 -3.37 12.14 -2.31
C LEU A 144 -4.55 12.07 -1.35
N GLU A 145 -4.31 12.10 -0.03
CA GLU A 145 -5.35 11.95 0.98
C GLU A 145 -6.46 13.02 0.87
N PRO A 146 -6.16 14.33 0.69
CA PRO A 146 -7.21 15.34 0.52
C PRO A 146 -8.07 15.09 -0.72
N ARG A 147 -7.46 14.66 -1.83
CA ARG A 147 -8.19 14.33 -3.07
C ARG A 147 -9.09 13.10 -2.87
N ARG A 148 -8.61 12.11 -2.11
CA ARG A 148 -9.39 10.91 -1.76
C ARG A 148 -10.58 11.26 -0.88
N GLU A 149 -10.37 12.05 0.16
CA GLU A 149 -11.42 12.47 1.08
C GLU A 149 -12.47 13.29 0.34
N GLN A 150 -12.06 14.30 -0.45
CA GLN A 150 -12.97 15.12 -1.25
C GLN A 150 -13.83 14.27 -2.19
N LEU A 151 -13.24 13.28 -2.88
CA LEU A 151 -13.99 12.39 -3.76
C LEU A 151 -15.01 11.55 -2.96
N LEU A 152 -14.63 11.08 -1.78
CA LEU A 152 -15.49 10.27 -0.92
C LEU A 152 -16.65 11.11 -0.35
N THR A 153 -16.33 12.19 0.37
CA THR A 153 -17.32 12.99 1.10
C THR A 153 -18.19 13.82 0.18
N ASP A 154 -17.59 14.50 -0.78
CA ASP A 154 -18.30 15.55 -1.52
C ASP A 154 -19.00 15.01 -2.75
N ARG A 155 -18.55 13.85 -3.26
CA ARG A 155 -19.07 13.27 -4.49
C ARG A 155 -19.69 11.90 -4.31
N LEU A 156 -19.02 10.94 -3.66
CA LEU A 156 -19.53 9.57 -3.61
C LEU A 156 -20.66 9.40 -2.58
N LEU A 157 -20.51 9.97 -1.39
CA LEU A 157 -21.50 9.83 -0.31
C LEU A 157 -22.72 10.75 -0.46
N THR A 158 -22.63 11.78 -1.29
CA THR A 158 -23.71 12.73 -1.58
C THR A 158 -24.45 12.42 -2.88
N ALA A 159 -23.84 11.68 -3.81
CA ALA A 159 -24.46 11.33 -5.08
C ALA A 159 -25.45 10.15 -4.95
N PRO A 160 -26.43 10.07 -5.86
CA PRO A 160 -27.23 8.87 -6.02
C PRO A 160 -26.33 7.65 -6.27
N THR A 161 -26.68 6.54 -5.62
CA THR A 161 -25.98 5.27 -5.78
C THR A 161 -26.90 4.28 -6.47
N LEU A 162 -26.33 3.42 -7.31
CA LEU A 162 -27.08 2.37 -7.99
C LEU A 162 -27.43 1.28 -6.99
N THR A 163 -28.71 0.94 -6.97
CA THR A 163 -29.26 -0.15 -6.17
C THR A 163 -29.22 -1.46 -6.95
N ARG A 164 -29.52 -2.56 -6.25
CA ARG A 164 -29.68 -3.87 -6.89
C ARG A 164 -30.82 -3.88 -7.91
N ASP A 165 -31.91 -3.17 -7.64
CA ASP A 165 -33.09 -3.13 -8.52
C ASP A 165 -32.80 -2.34 -9.80
N ASP A 166 -31.98 -1.28 -9.70
CA ASP A 166 -31.50 -0.55 -10.87
C ASP A 166 -30.71 -1.47 -11.81
N LEU A 167 -29.85 -2.33 -11.24
CA LEU A 167 -29.05 -3.30 -12.02
C LEU A 167 -29.90 -4.41 -12.64
N HIS A 168 -30.98 -4.84 -11.98
CA HIS A 168 -31.95 -5.77 -12.57
C HIS A 168 -32.73 -5.12 -13.72
N THR A 169 -33.19 -3.88 -13.52
CA THR A 169 -33.90 -3.10 -14.54
C THR A 169 -33.03 -2.85 -15.77
N ALA A 170 -31.73 -2.62 -15.56
CA ALA A 170 -30.75 -2.46 -16.62
C ALA A 170 -30.30 -3.79 -17.28
N GLY A 171 -30.79 -4.95 -16.82
CA GLY A 171 -30.41 -6.26 -17.35
C GLY A 171 -28.98 -6.70 -17.03
N VAL A 172 -28.30 -6.03 -16.10
CA VAL A 172 -26.95 -6.40 -15.61
C VAL A 172 -27.04 -7.58 -14.64
N LEU A 173 -28.08 -7.61 -13.81
CA LEU A 173 -28.38 -8.71 -12.91
C LEU A 173 -29.60 -9.52 -13.38
N PRO A 174 -29.61 -10.86 -13.19
CA PRO A 174 -28.52 -11.66 -12.60
C PRO A 174 -27.34 -11.83 -13.58
N PRO A 175 -26.12 -12.07 -13.08
CA PRO A 175 -24.99 -12.39 -13.96
C PRO A 175 -25.27 -13.70 -14.71
N PRO A 176 -24.73 -13.88 -15.93
CA PRO A 176 -24.89 -15.10 -16.70
C PRO A 176 -24.51 -16.35 -15.90
N ALA A 177 -25.21 -17.47 -16.09
CA ALA A 177 -24.93 -18.71 -15.37
C ALA A 177 -23.47 -19.19 -15.53
N ALA A 178 -22.86 -18.91 -16.69
CA ALA A 178 -21.46 -19.22 -16.97
C ALA A 178 -20.48 -18.49 -16.04
N ALA A 179 -20.80 -17.27 -15.58
CA ALA A 179 -19.95 -16.50 -14.67
C ALA A 179 -19.87 -17.09 -13.25
N ARG A 180 -20.71 -18.08 -12.93
CA ARG A 180 -20.68 -18.81 -11.66
C ARG A 180 -19.93 -20.14 -11.74
N ARG A 181 -19.47 -20.51 -12.94
CA ARG A 181 -18.68 -21.74 -13.12
C ARG A 181 -17.23 -21.48 -12.67
N PRO A 182 -16.50 -22.51 -12.23
CA PRO A 182 -15.06 -22.42 -12.05
C PRO A 182 -14.40 -21.88 -13.32
N ALA A 183 -13.24 -21.22 -13.19
CA ALA A 183 -12.47 -20.84 -14.36
C ALA A 183 -12.17 -22.11 -15.19
N SER A 184 -12.65 -22.17 -16.44
CA SER A 184 -12.48 -23.34 -17.31
C SER A 184 -11.02 -23.67 -17.65
N VAL A 185 -10.10 -22.76 -17.29
CA VAL A 185 -8.65 -22.97 -17.23
C VAL A 185 -8.29 -24.15 -16.31
N LEU A 186 -9.14 -24.49 -15.33
CA LEU A 186 -8.95 -25.62 -14.43
C LEU A 186 -9.63 -26.91 -14.90
N ASP A 187 -10.42 -26.88 -15.97
CA ASP A 187 -11.17 -28.05 -16.48
C ASP A 187 -10.38 -28.86 -17.53
N HIS A 188 -9.17 -28.43 -17.88
CA HIS A 188 -8.34 -29.13 -18.84
C HIS A 188 -7.54 -30.23 -18.13
N HIS A 189 -7.90 -31.49 -18.40
CA HIS A 189 -7.19 -32.65 -17.90
C HIS A 189 -5.85 -32.78 -18.61
N GLU A 190 -4.76 -32.92 -17.84
CA GLU A 190 -3.41 -33.14 -18.31
C GLU A 190 -3.34 -34.37 -19.23
N GLU A 191 -2.97 -34.20 -20.51
CA GLU A 191 -2.53 -35.30 -21.38
C GLU A 191 -1.25 -34.90 -22.13
N GLY A 192 -0.11 -35.27 -21.56
CA GLY A 192 1.18 -35.21 -22.25
C GLY A 192 2.35 -35.54 -21.31
N PRO A 193 3.36 -36.31 -21.77
CA PRO A 193 4.57 -36.49 -20.98
C PRO A 193 5.27 -35.12 -20.95
N GLU A 194 5.50 -34.59 -19.75
CA GLU A 194 6.20 -33.32 -19.46
C GLU A 194 5.35 -32.05 -19.26
N GLY A 195 4.02 -32.11 -19.28
CA GLY A 195 3.17 -30.98 -18.81
C GLY A 195 3.37 -29.66 -19.56
N GLN A 196 3.78 -29.68 -20.83
CA GLN A 196 3.98 -28.47 -21.64
C GLN A 196 2.67 -28.03 -22.31
N PHE A 197 2.36 -26.73 -22.19
CA PHE A 197 1.19 -26.10 -22.79
C PHE A 197 1.44 -25.81 -24.28
N ALA A 198 0.63 -26.38 -25.17
CA ALA A 198 0.44 -25.83 -26.51
C ALA A 198 -0.81 -24.92 -26.47
N LEU A 199 -0.60 -23.60 -26.49
CA LEU A 199 -1.66 -22.65 -26.76
C LEU A 199 -2.05 -22.81 -28.24
N ILE A 200 -3.25 -23.32 -28.51
CA ILE A 200 -3.93 -23.14 -29.81
C ILE A 200 -4.82 -21.92 -29.70
#